data_AF-A0A6P6BTL2-F1
#
_entry.id   AF-A0A6P6BTL2-F1
#
_cell.length_a   1.000
_cell.length_b   1.000
_cell.length_c   1.000
_cell.angle_alpha   90.00
_cell.angle_beta   90.00
_cell.angle_gamma   90.00
#
_symmetry.space_group_name_H-M   'P 1'
#
loop_
_entity.id
_entity.type
_entity.pdbx_description
1 polymer ?
#
loop_
_entity_poly.entity_id
_entity_poly.type
_entity_poly.pdbx_seq_one_letter_code
_entity_poly.pdbx_strand_id
1 'polypeptide(L)'
;MREYFGKFGEIEAIEFSLDPESNKRQGSVFITYTEEEPVRNILEKFHTITGSKRSDNENENDSNTNASMIPSPKKKAKRLCCFNDKWKDTYDWIREVNNQNRAFCTICRKEFGFGCGREGDVKAHMETVSHKSRMRQASVSKPIKSVFMSQKDTSVQSKIAAAELAWAYHTNKHVLSYHFLDCYMKLSEVTFPDSEVATKISCG
;
A
#
# COMPACT_ATOMS: atom_id res chain seq x y z
N MET A 1 -8.30 24.06 2.89
CA MET A 1 -9.04 23.05 3.70
C MET A 1 -10.38 23.62 4.13
N ARG A 2 -10.43 24.55 5.09
CA ARG A 2 -11.67 25.18 5.56
C ARG A 2 -12.50 25.83 4.44
N GLU A 3 -11.86 26.59 3.55
CA GLU A 3 -12.53 27.25 2.42
C GLU A 3 -13.09 26.29 1.36
N TYR A 4 -12.48 25.10 1.21
CA TYR A 4 -12.95 24.11 0.25
C TYR A 4 -14.16 23.36 0.79
N PHE A 5 -14.05 22.89 2.02
CA PHE A 5 -15.08 22.11 2.71
C PHE A 5 -16.28 22.98 3.15
N GLY A 6 -16.07 24.28 3.39
CA GLY A 6 -17.14 25.22 3.70
C GLY A 6 -18.12 25.46 2.54
N LYS A 7 -17.79 25.02 1.32
CA LYS A 7 -18.73 25.07 0.17
C LYS A 7 -19.81 24.01 0.25
N PHE A 8 -19.60 22.97 1.04
CA PHE A 8 -20.53 21.84 1.18
C PHE A 8 -21.49 22.03 2.35
N GLY A 9 -21.10 22.80 3.36
CA GLY A 9 -21.94 23.11 4.52
C GLY A 9 -21.18 23.90 5.58
N GLU A 10 -21.90 24.34 6.61
CA GLU A 10 -21.32 25.01 7.77
C GLU A 10 -20.47 24.04 8.60
N ILE A 11 -19.20 24.42 8.84
CA ILE A 11 -18.23 23.59 9.56
C ILE A 11 -18.17 24.02 11.02
N GLU A 12 -18.50 23.10 11.92
CA GLU A 12 -18.43 23.29 13.36
C GLU A 12 -16.97 23.20 13.85
N ALA A 13 -16.25 22.15 13.46
CA ALA A 13 -14.88 21.91 13.93
C ALA A 13 -13.98 21.27 12.86
N ILE A 14 -12.68 21.57 12.93
CA ILE A 14 -11.64 20.92 12.11
C ILE A 14 -10.51 20.50 13.03
N GLU A 15 -10.33 19.19 13.21
CA GLU A 15 -9.28 18.60 14.03
C GLU A 15 -8.21 17.95 13.16
N PHE A 16 -6.96 18.28 13.44
CA PHE A 16 -5.82 17.62 12.80
C PHE A 16 -5.32 16.53 13.73
N SER A 17 -5.32 15.28 13.27
CA SER A 17 -4.69 14.21 14.04
C SER A 17 -3.18 14.42 14.02
N LEU A 18 -2.59 14.46 15.21
CA LEU A 18 -1.15 14.50 15.40
C LEU A 18 -0.70 13.12 15.85
N ASP A 19 0.39 12.65 15.25
CA ASP A 19 1.02 11.41 15.69
C ASP A 19 1.65 11.65 17.08
N PRO A 20 1.30 10.83 18.10
CA PRO A 20 1.67 11.09 19.49
C PRO A 20 3.18 10.96 19.76
N GLU A 21 3.93 10.23 18.94
CA GLU A 21 5.38 10.08 19.10
C GLU A 21 6.18 11.16 18.39
N SER A 22 5.74 11.60 17.21
CA SER A 22 6.53 12.49 16.37
C SER A 22 6.08 13.95 16.39
N ASN A 23 4.92 14.27 16.99
CA ASN A 23 4.26 15.58 16.93
C ASN A 23 4.22 16.16 15.49
N LYS A 24 4.21 15.26 14.51
CA LYS A 24 4.08 15.59 13.09
C LYS A 24 2.62 15.40 12.70
N ARG A 25 2.16 16.26 11.80
CA ARG A 25 0.82 16.19 11.22
C ARG A 25 0.65 14.82 10.59
N GLN A 26 -0.22 14.00 11.17
CA GLN A 26 -0.68 12.79 10.51
C GLN A 26 -1.48 13.24 9.29
N GLY A 27 -1.37 12.53 8.17
CA GLY A 27 -2.03 12.89 6.91
C GLY A 27 -3.57 12.80 6.94
N SER A 28 -4.17 12.80 8.14
CA SER A 28 -5.61 12.70 8.40
C SER A 28 -6.12 13.99 9.07
N VAL A 29 -7.30 14.42 8.64
CA VAL A 29 -8.00 15.59 9.17
C VAL A 29 -9.45 15.19 9.37
N PHE A 30 -9.99 15.49 10.54
CA PHE A 30 -11.39 15.29 10.90
C PHE A 30 -12.13 16.62 10.77
N ILE A 31 -13.28 16.61 10.09
CA ILE A 31 -14.12 17.79 9.88
C ILE A 31 -15.52 17.46 10.38
N THR A 32 -16.03 18.27 11.31
CA THR A 32 -17.38 18.15 11.86
C THR A 32 -18.27 19.20 11.22
N TYR A 33 -19.37 18.76 10.62
CA TYR A 33 -20.42 19.63 10.08
C TYR A 33 -21.62 19.64 11.01
N THR A 34 -22.36 20.74 11.01
CA THR A 34 -23.61 20.86 11.79
C THR A 34 -24.73 19.98 11.22
N GLU A 35 -24.73 19.72 9.90
CA GLU A 35 -25.75 18.97 9.18
C GLU A 35 -25.17 17.70 8.54
N GLU A 36 -25.99 16.66 8.31
CA GLU A 36 -25.54 15.37 7.75
C GLU A 36 -25.49 15.32 6.21
N GLU A 37 -26.25 16.18 5.52
CA GLU A 37 -26.32 16.25 4.06
C GLU A 37 -24.96 16.56 3.37
N PRO A 38 -24.14 17.49 3.88
CA PRO A 38 -22.80 17.76 3.35
C PRO A 38 -21.88 16.53 3.36
N VAL A 39 -22.00 15.69 4.39
CA VAL A 39 -21.14 14.51 4.59
C VAL A 39 -21.41 13.47 3.51
N ARG A 40 -22.67 13.22 3.17
CA ARG A 40 -23.05 12.27 2.11
C ARG A 40 -22.47 12.69 0.76
N ASN A 41 -22.59 13.97 0.39
CA ASN A 41 -22.09 14.49 -0.88
C ASN A 41 -20.55 14.44 -1.00
N ILE A 42 -19.83 14.62 0.12
CA ILE A 42 -18.35 14.56 0.14
C ILE A 42 -17.86 13.11 0.08
N LEU A 43 -18.58 12.16 0.68
CA LEU A 43 -18.20 10.74 0.68
C LEU A 43 -18.37 10.07 -0.69
N GLU A 44 -19.26 10.58 -1.53
CA GLU A 44 -19.50 10.04 -2.87
C GLU A 44 -18.36 10.28 -3.86
N LYS A 45 -17.45 11.24 -3.60
CA LYS A 45 -16.40 11.64 -4.56
C LYS A 45 -15.02 11.77 -3.92
N PHE A 46 -13.98 11.43 -4.69
CA PHE A 46 -12.59 11.65 -4.30
C PHE A 46 -12.18 13.11 -4.58
N HIS A 47 -11.76 13.83 -3.54
CA HIS A 47 -11.34 15.23 -3.62
C HIS A 47 -9.81 15.38 -3.44
N THR A 48 -9.13 15.95 -4.44
CA THR A 48 -7.69 16.25 -4.35
C THR A 48 -7.50 17.69 -3.87
N ILE A 49 -7.01 17.88 -2.64
CA ILE A 49 -6.72 19.20 -2.08
C ILE A 49 -5.20 19.38 -2.01
N THR A 50 -4.65 20.18 -2.95
CA THR A 50 -3.23 20.52 -2.97
C THR A 50 -2.96 21.66 -1.98
N GLY A 51 -2.15 21.42 -0.95
CA GLY A 51 -1.77 22.43 0.02
C GLY A 51 -0.77 23.43 -0.57
N SER A 52 -1.15 24.70 -0.70
CA SER A 52 -0.20 25.80 -0.86
C SER A 52 -0.39 26.81 0.28
N LYS A 53 0.69 26.98 1.06
CA LYS A 53 0.97 27.99 2.11
C LYS A 53 0.12 27.97 3.39
N ARG A 54 0.81 27.86 4.53
CA ARG A 54 0.38 28.43 5.81
C ARG A 54 1.17 29.71 6.03
N SER A 55 0.41 30.78 6.28
CA SER A 55 0.85 32.08 6.77
C SER A 55 1.02 32.01 8.28
N ASP A 56 2.25 32.22 8.75
CA ASP A 56 2.53 32.64 10.11
C ASP A 56 3.08 34.07 10.01
N ASN A 57 2.40 35.02 10.64
CA ASN A 57 2.78 36.44 10.76
C ASN A 57 3.35 36.66 12.17
N GLU A 58 4.59 37.14 12.32
CA GLU A 58 5.05 38.02 13.42
C GLU A 58 6.27 38.89 12.99
N ASN A 59 6.01 40.20 12.89
CA ASN A 59 6.74 41.46 13.17
C ASN A 59 8.25 41.75 12.94
N GLU A 60 8.43 42.92 12.27
CA GLU A 60 9.37 44.06 12.41
C GLU A 60 10.87 44.05 11.98
N ASN A 61 11.12 44.94 11.00
CA ASN A 61 12.22 45.91 10.76
C ASN A 61 13.70 45.46 10.76
N ASP A 62 14.39 45.64 9.62
CA ASP A 62 15.08 46.91 9.32
C ASP A 62 15.68 47.00 7.89
N SER A 63 15.52 48.19 7.30
CA SER A 63 16.49 48.93 6.45
C SER A 63 17.13 48.33 5.17
N ASN A 64 16.47 48.62 4.05
CA ASN A 64 16.96 49.41 2.90
C ASN A 64 18.29 49.04 2.18
N THR A 65 18.22 48.64 0.91
CA THR A 65 19.12 49.15 -0.16
C THR A 65 18.42 49.10 -1.52
N ASN A 66 18.33 50.26 -2.17
CA ASN A 66 17.82 50.48 -3.52
C ASN A 66 18.61 49.72 -4.59
N ALA A 67 17.93 49.12 -5.58
CA ALA A 67 18.42 49.04 -6.97
C ALA A 67 17.33 48.60 -7.95
N SER A 68 16.94 49.55 -8.81
CA SER A 68 16.59 49.42 -10.24
C SER A 68 15.75 48.24 -10.75
N MET A 69 14.61 48.63 -11.33
CA MET A 69 13.80 47.83 -12.25
C MET A 69 14.66 47.22 -13.37
N ILE A 70 14.64 45.88 -13.46
CA ILE A 70 15.00 45.13 -14.67
C ILE A 70 13.88 44.09 -14.88
N PRO A 71 13.17 44.05 -16.03
CA PRO A 71 12.22 43.00 -16.31
C PRO A 71 12.96 41.66 -16.46
N SER A 72 12.80 40.77 -15.49
CA SER A 72 13.34 39.41 -15.55
C SER A 72 12.74 38.63 -16.72
N PRO A 73 13.53 37.88 -17.51
CA PRO A 73 13.05 37.22 -18.72
C PRO A 73 12.00 36.14 -18.37
N LYS A 74 10.88 36.16 -19.09
CA LYS A 74 9.80 35.18 -18.97
C LYS A 74 10.39 33.76 -19.02
N LYS A 75 10.31 33.01 -17.91
CA LYS A 75 10.72 31.59 -17.87
C LYS A 75 9.90 30.84 -18.93
N LYS A 76 10.57 30.25 -19.93
CA LYS A 76 9.92 29.45 -20.98
C LYS A 76 9.13 28.31 -20.32
N ALA A 77 7.87 28.14 -20.73
CA ALA A 77 7.05 27.00 -20.32
C ALA A 77 7.81 25.70 -20.67
N LYS A 78 8.11 24.89 -19.65
CA LYS A 78 8.82 23.63 -19.84
C LYS A 78 7.84 22.62 -20.45
N ARG A 79 8.21 22.02 -21.59
CA ARG A 79 7.42 21.01 -22.28
C ARG A 79 7.26 19.79 -21.36
N LEU A 80 6.05 19.60 -20.85
CA LEU A 80 5.60 18.40 -20.15
C LEU A 80 5.84 17.19 -21.07
N CYS A 81 6.56 16.18 -20.59
CA CYS A 81 6.83 14.97 -21.36
C CYS A 81 5.63 14.02 -21.26
N CYS A 82 5.20 13.50 -22.40
CA CYS A 82 4.13 12.51 -22.48
C CYS A 82 4.67 11.14 -22.03
N PHE A 83 3.80 10.31 -21.45
CA PHE A 83 4.09 8.90 -21.19
C PHE A 83 4.65 8.22 -22.45
N ASN A 84 5.74 7.47 -22.28
CA ASN A 84 6.38 6.74 -23.38
C ASN A 84 5.98 5.26 -23.30
N ASP A 85 5.27 4.78 -24.31
CA ASP A 85 4.82 3.37 -24.38
C ASP A 85 5.96 2.36 -24.31
N LYS A 86 7.18 2.73 -24.73
CA LYS A 86 8.37 1.86 -24.64
C LYS A 86 8.72 1.45 -23.21
N TRP A 87 8.24 2.18 -22.20
CA TRP A 87 8.45 1.82 -20.79
C TRP A 87 7.58 0.64 -20.36
N LYS A 88 6.47 0.35 -21.04
CA LYS A 88 5.65 -0.84 -20.77
C LYS A 88 6.45 -2.12 -21.06
N ASP A 89 7.29 -2.11 -22.10
CA ASP A 89 8.13 -3.25 -22.47
C ASP A 89 9.39 -3.37 -21.61
N THR A 90 9.86 -2.26 -21.03
CA THR A 90 11.09 -2.24 -20.20
C THR A 90 10.79 -2.49 -18.72
N TYR A 91 9.60 -2.11 -18.26
CA TYR A 91 9.21 -2.14 -16.84
C TYR A 91 7.80 -2.71 -16.66
N ASP A 92 7.72 -4.00 -16.36
CA ASP A 92 6.47 -4.75 -16.17
C ASP A 92 5.53 -4.19 -15.07
N TRP A 93 6.05 -3.34 -14.20
CA TRP A 93 5.34 -2.75 -13.08
C TRP A 93 4.75 -1.37 -13.34
N ILE A 94 4.96 -0.79 -14.53
CA ILE A 94 4.46 0.53 -14.90
C ILE A 94 3.15 0.38 -15.68
N ARG A 95 2.12 1.15 -15.28
CA ARG A 95 0.84 1.26 -15.99
C ARG A 95 0.55 2.72 -16.35
N GLU A 96 -0.15 2.91 -17.45
CA GLU A 96 -0.66 4.21 -17.86
C GLU A 96 -1.86 4.63 -17.00
N VAL A 97 -2.02 5.94 -16.84
CA VAL A 97 -3.16 6.56 -16.15
C VAL A 97 -3.73 7.60 -17.10
N ASN A 98 -5.03 7.92 -16.98
CA ASN A 98 -5.75 8.88 -17.83
C ASN A 98 -5.05 10.26 -18.00
N ASN A 99 -4.12 10.61 -17.12
CA ASN A 99 -3.30 11.81 -17.22
C ASN A 99 -1.97 11.50 -17.94
N GLN A 100 -1.73 12.13 -19.08
CA GLN A 100 -0.54 11.94 -19.94
C GLN A 100 0.82 12.15 -19.24
N ASN A 101 0.83 12.75 -18.05
CA ASN A 101 2.04 13.09 -17.28
C ASN A 101 2.24 12.24 -16.03
N ARG A 102 1.43 11.21 -15.81
CA ARG A 102 1.50 10.35 -14.62
C ARG A 102 1.54 8.89 -15.02
N ALA A 103 2.28 8.09 -14.26
CA ALA A 103 2.22 6.64 -14.35
C ALA A 103 1.91 6.04 -13.00
N PHE A 104 1.28 4.87 -13.04
CA PHE A 104 0.95 4.08 -11.87
C PHE A 104 1.96 2.95 -11.71
N CYS A 105 2.58 2.86 -10.53
CA CYS A 105 3.43 1.73 -10.18
C CYS A 105 2.58 0.66 -9.48
N THR A 106 2.55 -0.56 -10.00
CA THR A 106 1.81 -1.70 -9.41
C THR A 106 2.42 -2.20 -8.11
N ILE A 107 3.74 -2.06 -7.95
CA ILE A 107 4.49 -2.45 -6.75
C ILE A 107 4.21 -1.46 -5.62
N CYS A 108 4.37 -0.16 -5.90
CA CYS A 108 4.19 0.91 -4.91
C CYS A 108 2.71 1.26 -4.70
N ARG A 109 1.82 0.89 -5.61
CA ARG A 109 0.42 1.33 -5.67
C ARG A 109 0.30 2.86 -5.55
N LYS A 110 1.21 3.57 -6.22
CA LYS A 110 1.30 5.03 -6.20
C LYS A 110 1.44 5.57 -7.62
N GLU A 111 0.79 6.70 -7.85
CA GLU A 111 0.94 7.49 -9.07
C GLU A 111 2.10 8.46 -8.92
N PHE A 112 3.06 8.42 -9.84
CA PHE A 112 4.18 9.34 -9.88
C PHE A 112 4.16 10.14 -11.18
N GLY A 113 4.57 11.41 -11.11
CA GLY A 113 4.62 12.30 -12.25
C GLY A 113 5.98 12.23 -12.94
N PHE A 114 5.98 12.45 -14.25
CA PHE A 114 7.20 12.69 -15.01
C PHE A 114 7.44 14.20 -15.07
N GLY A 115 8.52 14.67 -14.45
CA GLY A 115 9.06 15.99 -14.73
C GLY A 115 9.70 15.98 -16.13
N CYS A 116 10.25 17.10 -16.59
CA CYS A 116 10.97 17.18 -17.87
C CYS A 116 12.27 16.33 -17.93
N GLY A 117 12.39 15.26 -17.14
CA GLY A 117 13.44 14.25 -17.19
C GLY A 117 12.90 12.97 -17.86
N ARG A 118 13.41 12.66 -19.05
CA ARG A 118 13.26 11.32 -19.66
C ARG A 118 13.82 10.27 -18.70
N GLU A 119 13.16 9.12 -18.52
CA GLU A 119 13.54 7.85 -17.80
C GLU A 119 14.17 7.97 -16.39
N GLY A 120 14.87 9.04 -16.06
CA GLY A 120 15.44 9.36 -14.77
C GLY A 120 14.39 9.41 -13.67
N ASP A 121 13.16 9.85 -13.96
CA ASP A 121 12.07 9.80 -12.97
C ASP A 121 11.63 8.36 -12.67
N VAL A 122 11.69 7.46 -13.67
CA VAL A 122 11.42 6.02 -13.48
C VAL A 122 12.54 5.40 -12.64
N LYS A 123 13.80 5.68 -12.96
CA LYS A 123 14.96 5.20 -12.19
C LYS A 123 14.95 5.74 -10.76
N ALA A 124 14.64 7.02 -10.58
CA ALA A 124 14.50 7.62 -9.25
C ALA A 124 13.36 6.97 -8.45
N HIS A 125 12.24 6.63 -9.11
CA HIS A 125 11.15 5.88 -8.49
C HIS A 125 11.60 4.47 -8.02
N MET A 126 12.34 3.74 -8.87
CA MET A 126 12.90 2.42 -8.51
C MET A 126 13.78 2.51 -7.26
N GLU A 127 14.51 3.61 -7.13
CA GLU A 127 15.43 3.82 -6.02
C GLU A 127 14.73 4.22 -4.70
N THR A 128 13.43 4.51 -4.71
CA THR A 128 12.69 4.88 -3.51
C THR A 128 12.62 3.73 -2.49
N VAL A 129 12.63 4.08 -1.20
CA VAL A 129 12.52 3.11 -0.09
C VAL A 129 11.25 2.26 -0.19
N SER A 130 10.12 2.86 -0.60
CA SER A 130 8.86 2.14 -0.81
C SER A 130 8.94 1.11 -1.93
N HIS A 131 9.66 1.41 -3.02
CA HIS A 131 9.81 0.50 -4.15
C HIS A 131 10.79 -0.64 -3.81
N LYS A 132 11.97 -0.33 -3.28
CA LYS A 132 12.98 -1.33 -2.89
C LYS A 132 12.46 -2.31 -1.85
N SER A 133 11.76 -1.84 -0.83
CA SER A 133 11.21 -2.69 0.23
C SER A 133 10.17 -3.69 -0.32
N ARG A 134 9.25 -3.22 -1.17
CA ARG A 134 8.22 -4.07 -1.75
C ARG A 134 8.74 -5.01 -2.83
N MET A 135 9.78 -4.60 -3.57
CA MET A 135 10.49 -5.51 -4.47
C MET A 135 11.15 -6.67 -3.73
N ARG A 136 11.80 -6.39 -2.60
CA ARG A 136 12.38 -7.43 -1.73
C ARG A 136 11.31 -8.36 -1.14
N GLN A 137 10.14 -7.82 -0.78
CA GLN A 137 9.03 -8.63 -0.27
C GLN A 137 8.43 -9.53 -1.36
N ALA A 138 8.26 -9.02 -2.58
CA ALA A 138 7.71 -9.77 -3.70
C ALA A 138 8.58 -10.99 -4.09
N SER A 139 9.91 -10.90 -3.95
CA SER A 139 10.81 -12.03 -4.20
C SER A 139 10.77 -13.11 -3.10
N VAL A 140 10.34 -12.76 -1.89
CA VAL A 140 10.31 -13.69 -0.74
C VAL A 140 8.94 -14.38 -0.63
N SER A 141 7.86 -13.69 -1.00
CA SER A 141 6.51 -14.27 -0.94
C SER A 141 6.28 -15.25 -2.09
N LYS A 142 6.10 -16.53 -1.77
CA LYS A 142 5.58 -17.50 -2.73
C LYS A 142 4.11 -17.20 -3.02
N PRO A 143 3.64 -17.35 -4.28
CA PRO A 143 2.23 -17.16 -4.59
C PRO A 143 1.38 -18.14 -3.76
N ILE A 144 0.26 -17.67 -3.21
CA ILE A 144 -0.66 -18.47 -2.40
C ILE A 144 -1.01 -19.80 -3.09
N LYS A 145 -1.21 -19.79 -4.41
CA LYS A 145 -1.45 -21.00 -5.22
C LYS A 145 -0.35 -22.07 -5.09
N SER A 146 0.90 -21.68 -4.88
CA SER A 146 1.99 -22.64 -4.65
C SER A 146 1.97 -23.27 -3.25
N VAL A 147 1.33 -22.62 -2.27
CA VAL A 147 1.14 -23.19 -0.92
C VAL A 147 -0.07 -24.13 -0.90
N PHE A 148 -1.14 -23.76 -1.60
CA PHE A 148 -2.40 -24.51 -1.60
C PHE A 148 -2.52 -25.57 -2.70
N MET A 149 -1.80 -25.44 -3.82
CA MET A 149 -1.98 -26.30 -5.00
C MET A 149 -0.67 -26.89 -5.55
N SER A 150 0.45 -26.79 -4.83
CA SER A 150 1.69 -27.46 -5.26
C SER A 150 1.92 -28.72 -4.45
N GLN A 151 1.22 -29.78 -4.83
CA GLN A 151 1.60 -31.13 -4.46
C GLN A 151 1.70 -31.90 -5.77
N LYS A 152 2.93 -32.26 -6.16
CA LYS A 152 3.11 -33.29 -7.19
C LYS A 152 2.37 -34.51 -6.64
N ASP A 153 1.28 -34.92 -7.27
CA ASP A 153 0.49 -36.08 -6.87
C ASP A 153 1.39 -37.32 -6.87
N THR A 154 2.01 -37.56 -5.73
CA THR A 154 2.74 -38.76 -5.43
C THR A 154 1.79 -39.66 -4.68
N SER A 155 1.87 -40.97 -4.93
CA SER A 155 1.05 -41.97 -4.23
C SER A 155 1.13 -41.82 -2.70
N VAL A 156 2.25 -41.31 -2.18
CA VAL A 156 2.46 -41.04 -0.74
C VAL A 156 1.62 -39.86 -0.26
N GLN A 157 1.56 -38.78 -1.04
CA GLN A 157 0.84 -37.56 -0.69
C GLN A 157 -0.67 -37.76 -0.57
N SER A 158 -1.25 -38.56 -1.47
CA SER A 158 -2.67 -38.95 -1.36
C SER A 158 -2.96 -39.77 -0.10
N LYS A 159 -2.00 -40.61 0.35
CA LYS A 159 -2.14 -41.39 1.59
C LYS A 159 -2.06 -40.48 2.83
N ILE A 160 -1.17 -39.48 2.81
CA ILE A 160 -1.07 -38.46 3.86
C ILE A 160 -2.38 -37.68 3.95
N ALA A 161 -2.88 -37.16 2.83
CA ALA A 161 -4.14 -36.43 2.79
C ALA A 161 -5.33 -37.27 3.29
N ALA A 162 -5.39 -38.56 2.92
CA ALA A 162 -6.43 -39.46 3.40
C ALA A 162 -6.33 -39.71 4.93
N ALA A 163 -5.12 -39.83 5.46
CA ALA A 163 -4.89 -39.98 6.90
C ALA A 163 -5.29 -38.70 7.67
N GLU A 164 -4.89 -37.53 7.19
CA GLU A 164 -5.26 -36.24 7.77
C GLU A 164 -6.78 -36.04 7.79
N LEU A 165 -7.45 -36.35 6.68
CA LEU A 165 -8.91 -36.28 6.59
C LEU A 165 -9.59 -37.25 7.57
N ALA A 166 -9.08 -38.48 7.69
CA ALA A 166 -9.61 -39.47 8.61
C ALA A 166 -9.49 -39.00 10.07
N TRP A 167 -8.34 -38.43 10.44
CA TRP A 167 -8.13 -37.87 11.78
C TRP A 167 -9.02 -36.67 12.05
N ALA A 168 -9.13 -35.73 11.12
CA ALA A 168 -10.03 -34.58 11.25
C ALA A 168 -11.49 -35.02 11.41
N TYR A 169 -11.93 -36.02 10.64
CA TYR A 169 -13.27 -36.57 10.78
C TYR A 169 -13.46 -37.26 12.15
N HIS A 170 -12.48 -38.08 12.57
CA HIS A 170 -12.54 -38.79 13.84
C HIS A 170 -12.60 -37.82 15.03
N THR A 171 -11.78 -36.77 15.03
CA THR A 171 -11.79 -35.78 16.11
C THR A 171 -13.13 -35.05 16.18
N ASN A 172 -13.70 -34.64 15.05
CA ASN A 172 -15.03 -34.02 15.02
C ASN A 172 -16.12 -35.00 15.48
N LYS A 173 -16.10 -36.24 14.99
CA LYS A 173 -17.08 -37.28 15.34
C LYS A 173 -17.10 -37.58 16.84
N HIS A 174 -15.93 -37.59 17.47
CA HIS A 174 -15.78 -37.86 18.89
C HIS A 174 -15.69 -36.60 19.75
N VAL A 175 -15.87 -35.41 19.15
CA VAL A 175 -15.76 -34.10 19.83
C VAL A 175 -14.46 -33.99 20.64
N LEU A 176 -13.36 -34.45 20.04
CA LEU A 176 -12.03 -34.35 20.64
C LEU A 176 -11.47 -32.95 20.39
N SER A 177 -10.69 -32.45 21.35
CA SER A 177 -10.02 -31.16 21.20
C SER A 177 -8.95 -31.19 20.11
N TYR A 178 -8.78 -30.09 19.39
CA TYR A 178 -7.66 -29.91 18.47
C TYR A 178 -6.31 -29.97 19.19
N HIS A 179 -6.26 -29.60 20.47
CA HIS A 179 -5.06 -29.73 21.28
C HIS A 179 -4.60 -31.20 21.44
N PHE A 180 -5.55 -32.12 21.61
CA PHE A 180 -5.26 -33.56 21.60
C PHE A 180 -4.71 -33.99 20.24
N LEU A 181 -5.33 -33.52 19.15
CA LEU A 181 -4.89 -33.86 17.80
C LEU A 181 -3.46 -33.39 17.52
N ASP A 182 -3.14 -32.14 17.88
CA ASP A 182 -1.80 -31.57 17.73
C ASP A 182 -0.75 -32.34 18.54
N CYS A 183 -1.11 -32.73 19.77
CA CYS A 183 -0.25 -33.55 20.62
C CYS A 183 -0.02 -34.93 19.99
N TYR A 184 -1.10 -35.56 19.49
CA TYR A 184 -1.04 -36.86 18.83
C TYR A 184 -0.18 -36.82 17.56
N MET A 185 -0.32 -35.79 16.71
CA MET A 185 0.46 -35.68 15.47
C MET A 185 1.96 -35.54 15.75
N LYS A 186 2.35 -34.83 16.82
CA LYS A 186 3.75 -34.79 17.27
C LYS A 186 4.21 -36.14 17.81
N LEU A 187 3.34 -36.85 18.52
CA LEU A 187 3.64 -38.18 19.03
C LEU A 187 3.80 -39.19 17.89
N SER A 188 2.98 -39.13 16.84
CA SER A 188 2.99 -40.09 15.73
C SER A 188 4.30 -40.10 14.95
N GLU A 189 4.95 -38.93 14.82
CA GLU A 189 6.27 -38.81 14.21
C GLU A 189 7.33 -39.59 15.01
N VAL A 190 7.24 -39.54 16.34
CA VAL A 190 8.20 -40.21 17.25
C VAL A 190 7.90 -41.70 17.38
N THR A 191 6.62 -42.10 17.41
CA THR A 191 6.22 -43.50 17.60
C THR A 191 6.32 -44.32 16.32
N PHE A 192 6.23 -43.69 15.15
CA PHE A 192 6.28 -44.36 13.84
C PHE A 192 7.31 -43.71 12.89
N PRO A 193 8.60 -43.71 13.26
CA PRO A 193 9.64 -43.02 12.48
C PRO A 193 9.92 -43.67 11.12
N ASP A 194 9.55 -44.94 10.94
CA ASP A 194 9.67 -45.71 9.70
C ASP A 194 8.54 -45.41 8.70
N SER A 195 7.44 -44.82 9.16
CA SER A 195 6.29 -44.51 8.32
C SER A 195 6.42 -43.11 7.73
N GLU A 196 6.62 -43.06 6.41
CA GLU A 196 6.64 -41.80 5.66
C GLU A 196 5.30 -41.03 5.76
N VAL A 197 4.20 -41.73 6.02
CA VAL A 197 2.89 -41.09 6.25
C VAL A 197 2.84 -40.48 7.65
N ALA A 198 3.15 -41.25 8.69
CA ALA A 198 3.02 -40.79 10.08
C ALA A 198 3.99 -39.66 10.45
N THR A 199 5.12 -39.57 9.77
CA THR A 199 6.11 -38.49 9.93
C THR A 199 5.75 -37.20 9.19
N LYS A 200 4.79 -37.25 8.25
CA LYS A 200 4.42 -36.12 7.39
C LYS A 200 2.99 -35.63 7.57
N ILE A 201 2.14 -36.35 8.32
CA ILE A 201 0.80 -35.88 8.66
C ILE A 201 0.87 -34.63 9.54
N SER A 202 0.05 -33.64 9.22
CA SER A 202 -0.08 -32.42 10.00
C SER A 202 -1.53 -31.93 10.00
N CYS A 203 -1.99 -31.35 11.11
CA CYS A 203 -3.21 -30.56 11.11
C CYS A 203 -2.78 -29.15 10.66
N GLY A 204 -3.18 -28.75 9.45
CA GLY A 204 -2.60 -27.61 8.70
C GLY A 204 -2.54 -26.26 9.40
#